data_AF-A0AAD2CEB6-F1
#
_entry.id   AF-A0AAD2CEB6-F1
#
_cell.length_a   1.000
_cell.length_b   1.000
_cell.length_c   1.000
_cell.angle_alpha   90.00
_cell.angle_beta   90.00
_cell.angle_gamma   90.00
#
_symmetry.space_group_name_H-M   'P 1'
#
loop_
_entity.id
_entity.type
_entity.pdbx_description
1 polymer ?
#
loop_
_entity_poly.entity_id
_entity_poly.type
_entity_poly.pdbx_seq_one_letter_code
_entity_poly.pdbx_strand_id
1 'polypeptide(L)'
;MSKRQLLQNPGGSSKKPRNEENKKSSSAQKREMKKDRQSNRRHSEAVVEAKGLWNKLRLKSNTPEEIKGLMQQVMTLIQGKVNEISLQHDASRVVQAAVQFGSDRQRKELLLEILQKGDCLPELSKIQYAHFLALKFIKYCAKDRECVKMIVKTFKGHIPKLAVHAVGSRVVESIFVNFPPKETAILKQEFYGPHFSLFAGGFKEVPTLKSNLESATTENQKDSAMTFVKEIISKGISKSFFGYTFFQGLLAELMDVSEPGDIQEMAPALADHSIHLLSTRAGARVVASIASYGTPKDRKRVCKSLKGYTASSLMHRDAYLALIRLVQVTDDTVSIQKSILNEILASQQKGKEEETGEQVLVDLASSDTASKFFLFLLAPDSESRMKYFDPYERSILEPIPEINGVCTYKKEPGARRHELLKHMKQQLVDMCIANANNLLDSIPGSRLLKEVYNNFGTQELVDAIMEICESAINKEAPDDELSVFEDPNRHRAIKNLIVCDSTRDDPIFATAFFERLQGDLMKVASSNRGAFIVASLFNVKPIRPKLVNVLKSQQQMISNLSSNGKAKAGYNALLKELSN
;
A
#
# COMPACT_ATOMS: atom_id res chain seq x y z
N MET A 1 32.96 -46.09 -58.25
CA MET A 1 33.87 -47.12 -57.70
C MET A 1 33.19 -47.70 -56.46
N SER A 2 32.52 -48.85 -56.56
CA SER A 2 33.05 -50.20 -56.24
C SER A 2 33.31 -50.33 -54.72
N LYS A 3 32.73 -51.26 -53.94
CA LYS A 3 32.27 -52.62 -54.21
C LYS A 3 31.39 -53.12 -53.05
N ARG A 4 30.31 -53.83 -53.43
CA ARG A 4 29.56 -54.82 -52.62
C ARG A 4 30.44 -56.00 -52.22
N GLN A 5 30.04 -56.72 -51.15
CA GLN A 5 29.98 -58.19 -50.94
C GLN A 5 30.29 -58.52 -49.46
N LEU A 6 29.61 -59.42 -48.72
CA LEU A 6 28.83 -60.65 -48.98
C LEU A 6 27.74 -60.80 -47.89
N LEU A 7 26.47 -61.15 -48.22
CA LEU A 7 25.86 -62.50 -48.22
C LEU A 7 25.91 -63.18 -46.82
N GLN A 8 24.81 -63.63 -46.20
CA GLN A 8 23.87 -64.65 -46.68
C GLN A 8 22.50 -64.58 -45.98
N ASN A 9 21.45 -64.93 -46.73
CA ASN A 9 20.18 -65.47 -46.25
C ASN A 9 20.20 -66.98 -46.62
N PRO A 10 19.60 -67.89 -45.82
CA PRO A 10 18.29 -68.43 -46.22
C PRO A 10 17.42 -68.74 -44.97
N GLY A 11 16.10 -68.86 -45.00
CA GLY A 11 15.11 -68.99 -46.05
C GLY A 11 13.80 -69.42 -45.37
N GLY A 12 12.67 -69.34 -46.09
CA GLY A 12 11.44 -70.01 -45.66
C GLY A 12 10.23 -69.09 -45.53
N SER A 13 9.59 -68.85 -46.67
CA SER A 13 8.28 -68.22 -46.83
C SER A 13 7.17 -68.87 -46.00
N SER A 14 6.34 -68.05 -45.34
CA SER A 14 4.88 -68.23 -45.39
C SER A 14 4.17 -66.90 -45.11
N LYS A 15 3.40 -66.44 -46.10
CA LYS A 15 2.43 -65.34 -45.95
C LYS A 15 1.36 -65.80 -44.95
N LYS A 16 1.25 -65.11 -43.81
CA LYS A 16 0.03 -65.08 -43.00
C LYS A 16 -0.63 -63.70 -43.13
N PRO A 17 -1.97 -63.62 -43.14
CA PRO A 17 -2.68 -62.37 -43.36
C PRO A 17 -2.40 -61.41 -42.19
N ARG A 18 -2.13 -60.14 -42.50
CA ARG A 18 -2.19 -59.06 -41.51
C ARG A 18 -3.65 -58.96 -41.05
N ASN A 19 -3.93 -59.45 -39.84
CA ASN A 19 -5.10 -59.00 -39.10
C ASN A 19 -4.89 -57.52 -38.79
N GLU A 20 -5.51 -56.64 -39.57
CA GLU A 20 -5.79 -55.26 -39.16
C GLU A 20 -6.85 -55.28 -38.07
N GLU A 21 -6.49 -55.77 -36.88
CA GLU A 21 -7.24 -55.43 -35.69
C GLU A 21 -6.93 -53.98 -35.34
N ASN A 22 -7.99 -53.19 -35.45
CA ASN A 22 -8.12 -51.77 -35.21
C ASN A 22 -7.60 -51.37 -33.81
N LYS A 23 -6.27 -51.30 -33.61
CA LYS A 23 -5.66 -50.86 -32.36
C LYS A 23 -5.91 -49.36 -32.19
N LYS A 24 -6.96 -49.03 -31.43
CA LYS A 24 -7.29 -47.67 -30.99
C LYS A 24 -6.02 -46.94 -30.54
N SER A 25 -5.83 -45.71 -31.02
CA SER A 25 -4.66 -44.90 -30.67
C SER A 25 -4.54 -44.72 -29.16
N SER A 26 -3.31 -44.55 -28.65
CA SER A 26 -3.02 -44.27 -27.23
C SER A 26 -3.90 -43.14 -26.64
N SER A 27 -4.23 -42.14 -27.44
CA SER A 27 -5.15 -41.05 -27.08
C SER A 27 -6.61 -41.51 -26.94
N ALA A 28 -7.10 -42.35 -27.87
CA ALA A 28 -8.44 -42.93 -27.81
C ALA A 28 -8.59 -43.89 -26.62
N GLN A 29 -7.58 -44.71 -26.34
CA GLN A 29 -7.56 -45.59 -25.17
C GLN A 29 -7.55 -44.80 -23.86
N LYS A 30 -6.78 -43.70 -23.76
CA LYS A 30 -6.81 -42.79 -22.61
C LYS A 30 -8.17 -42.10 -22.42
N ARG A 31 -8.83 -41.70 -23.52
CA ARG A 31 -10.18 -41.11 -23.48
C ARG A 31 -11.23 -42.13 -23.01
N GLU A 32 -11.14 -43.36 -23.48
CA GLU A 32 -12.07 -44.44 -23.14
C GLU A 32 -11.89 -44.88 -21.68
N MET A 33 -10.65 -45.09 -21.21
CA MET A 33 -10.36 -45.33 -19.79
C MET A 33 -10.84 -44.18 -18.89
N LYS A 34 -10.75 -42.92 -19.36
CA LYS A 34 -11.25 -41.77 -18.59
C LYS A 34 -12.78 -41.75 -18.54
N LYS A 35 -13.45 -42.09 -19.64
CA LYS A 35 -14.92 -42.17 -19.72
C LYS A 35 -15.45 -43.30 -18.84
N ASP A 36 -14.79 -44.45 -18.86
CA ASP A 36 -15.13 -45.63 -18.06
C ASP A 36 -14.90 -45.38 -16.55
N ARG A 37 -13.80 -44.69 -16.21
CA ARG A 37 -13.56 -44.18 -14.85
C ARG A 37 -14.55 -43.10 -14.40
N GLN A 38 -15.30 -42.47 -15.31
CA GLN A 38 -16.28 -41.43 -15.00
C GLN A 38 -17.69 -42.00 -14.86
N SER A 39 -18.07 -42.97 -15.70
CA SER A 39 -19.36 -43.68 -15.61
C SER A 39 -19.49 -44.49 -14.32
N ASN A 40 -18.40 -45.09 -13.85
CA ASN A 40 -18.36 -45.91 -12.63
C ASN A 40 -18.31 -45.09 -11.32
N ARG A 41 -18.41 -43.75 -11.37
CA ARG A 41 -18.37 -42.90 -10.17
C ARG A 41 -19.75 -42.78 -9.52
N ARG A 42 -19.75 -42.53 -8.21
CA ARG A 42 -20.95 -42.13 -7.47
C ARG A 42 -21.57 -40.89 -8.12
N HIS A 43 -22.87 -40.96 -8.38
CA HIS A 43 -23.68 -39.90 -8.98
C HIS A 43 -23.22 -39.47 -10.39
N SER A 44 -22.64 -40.38 -11.17
CA SER A 44 -22.07 -40.08 -12.49
C SER A 44 -23.06 -39.38 -13.44
N GLU A 45 -24.32 -39.83 -13.50
CA GLU A 45 -25.36 -39.20 -14.34
C GLU A 45 -25.66 -37.75 -13.93
N ALA A 46 -25.99 -37.53 -12.65
CA ALA A 46 -26.25 -36.20 -12.12
C ALA A 46 -25.05 -35.25 -12.30
N VAL A 47 -23.83 -35.77 -12.16
CA VAL A 47 -22.59 -35.02 -12.36
C VAL A 47 -22.40 -34.62 -13.83
N VAL A 48 -22.71 -35.52 -14.78
CA VAL A 48 -22.62 -35.23 -16.21
C VAL A 48 -23.61 -34.13 -16.61
N GLU A 49 -24.86 -34.25 -16.16
CA GLU A 49 -25.91 -33.27 -16.43
C GLU A 49 -25.58 -31.91 -15.80
N ALA A 50 -25.19 -31.90 -14.53
CA ALA A 50 -24.86 -30.67 -13.82
C ALA A 50 -23.62 -29.95 -14.40
N LYS A 51 -22.67 -30.70 -15.00
CA LYS A 51 -21.57 -30.11 -15.79
C LYS A 51 -22.08 -29.44 -17.06
N GLY A 52 -23.07 -30.03 -17.73
CA GLY A 52 -23.74 -29.43 -18.88
C GLY A 52 -24.37 -28.09 -18.52
N LEU A 53 -25.10 -28.04 -17.40
CA LEU A 53 -25.69 -26.81 -16.87
C LEU A 53 -24.63 -25.78 -16.44
N TRP A 54 -23.56 -26.21 -15.78
CA TRP A 54 -22.43 -25.34 -15.41
C TRP A 54 -21.81 -24.64 -16.63
N ASN A 55 -21.64 -25.34 -17.74
CA ASN A 55 -21.10 -24.75 -18.97
C ASN A 55 -22.00 -23.63 -19.53
N LYS A 56 -23.32 -23.74 -19.36
CA LYS A 56 -24.27 -22.67 -19.70
C LYS A 56 -24.21 -21.55 -18.67
N LEU A 57 -24.26 -21.87 -17.38
CA LEU A 57 -24.32 -20.92 -16.26
C LEU A 57 -23.13 -19.95 -16.23
N ARG A 58 -21.93 -20.39 -16.62
CA ARG A 58 -20.71 -19.57 -16.61
C ARG A 58 -20.60 -18.56 -17.77
N LEU A 59 -21.51 -18.61 -18.75
CA LEU A 59 -21.51 -17.67 -19.87
C LEU A 59 -21.89 -16.27 -19.37
N LYS A 60 -21.12 -15.25 -19.76
CA LYS A 60 -21.35 -13.86 -19.35
C LYS A 60 -22.60 -13.24 -20.00
N SER A 61 -23.15 -13.88 -21.02
CA SER A 61 -24.33 -13.42 -21.76
C SER A 61 -25.66 -13.73 -21.06
N ASN A 62 -25.66 -14.54 -20.01
CA ASN A 62 -26.90 -14.98 -19.38
C ASN A 62 -27.62 -13.82 -18.68
N THR A 63 -28.94 -13.75 -18.83
CA THR A 63 -29.78 -12.82 -18.07
C THR A 63 -29.98 -13.30 -16.62
N PRO A 64 -30.39 -12.41 -15.69
CA PRO A 64 -30.74 -12.82 -14.32
C PRO A 64 -31.79 -13.93 -14.25
N GLU A 65 -32.78 -13.91 -15.15
CA GLU A 65 -33.85 -14.91 -15.24
C GLU A 65 -33.32 -16.26 -15.72
N GLU A 66 -32.45 -16.26 -16.74
CA GLU A 66 -31.78 -17.47 -17.22
C GLU A 66 -30.90 -18.09 -16.14
N ILE A 67 -30.13 -17.26 -15.42
CA ILE A 67 -29.32 -17.70 -14.29
C ILE A 67 -30.21 -18.34 -13.23
N LYS A 68 -31.35 -17.73 -12.88
CA LYS A 68 -32.30 -18.27 -11.89
C LYS A 68 -32.85 -19.63 -12.33
N GLY A 69 -33.24 -19.78 -13.60
CA GLY A 69 -33.73 -21.04 -14.15
C GLY A 69 -32.67 -22.14 -14.16
N LEU A 70 -31.46 -21.83 -14.64
CA LEU A 70 -30.33 -22.76 -14.63
C LEU A 70 -29.93 -23.16 -13.21
N MET A 71 -29.92 -22.21 -12.26
CA MET A 71 -29.63 -22.47 -10.86
C MET A 71 -30.65 -23.40 -10.23
N GLN A 72 -31.95 -23.26 -10.54
CA GLN A 72 -32.96 -24.17 -10.02
C GLN A 72 -32.69 -25.62 -10.43
N GLN A 73 -32.34 -25.85 -11.71
CA GLN A 73 -31.99 -27.18 -12.21
C GLN A 73 -30.71 -27.73 -11.56
N VAL A 74 -29.67 -26.88 -11.45
CA VAL A 74 -28.41 -27.26 -10.79
C VAL A 74 -28.66 -27.67 -9.34
N MET A 75 -29.43 -26.89 -8.59
CA MET A 75 -29.76 -27.16 -7.19
C MET A 75 -30.45 -28.52 -7.05
N THR A 76 -31.45 -28.82 -7.88
CA THR A 76 -32.15 -30.12 -7.87
C THR A 76 -31.21 -31.30 -8.12
N LEU A 77 -30.22 -31.16 -9.01
CA LEU A 77 -29.28 -32.24 -9.32
C LEU A 77 -28.28 -32.52 -8.20
N ILE A 78 -27.82 -31.48 -7.50
CA ILE A 78 -26.75 -31.58 -6.50
C ILE A 78 -27.25 -31.74 -5.05
N GLN A 79 -28.52 -31.45 -4.79
CA GLN A 79 -29.11 -31.53 -3.44
C GLN A 79 -28.93 -32.94 -2.84
N GLY A 80 -28.53 -32.97 -1.57
CA GLY A 80 -28.21 -34.19 -0.81
C GLY A 80 -26.89 -34.86 -1.20
N LYS A 81 -26.16 -34.30 -2.18
CA LYS A 81 -24.93 -34.87 -2.76
C LYS A 81 -23.79 -33.83 -2.79
N VAL A 82 -23.97 -32.66 -2.19
CA VAL A 82 -23.06 -31.51 -2.33
C VAL A 82 -21.66 -31.87 -1.87
N ASN A 83 -21.51 -32.49 -0.71
CA ASN A 83 -20.21 -32.89 -0.17
C ASN A 83 -19.47 -33.85 -1.12
N GLU A 84 -20.15 -34.88 -1.60
CA GLU A 84 -19.56 -35.92 -2.44
C GLU A 84 -19.14 -35.38 -3.80
N ILE A 85 -19.98 -34.53 -4.41
CA ILE A 85 -19.65 -33.84 -5.67
C ILE A 85 -18.47 -32.88 -5.47
N SER A 86 -18.36 -32.24 -4.29
CA SER A 86 -17.28 -31.29 -3.97
C SER A 86 -15.90 -31.96 -3.87
N LEU A 87 -15.85 -33.22 -3.44
CA LEU A 87 -14.63 -34.03 -3.39
C LEU A 87 -14.23 -34.60 -4.75
N GLN A 88 -15.09 -34.53 -5.78
CA GLN A 88 -14.73 -34.97 -7.12
C GLN A 88 -13.98 -33.87 -7.88
N HIS A 89 -12.73 -34.15 -8.26
CA HIS A 89 -11.86 -33.20 -8.97
C HIS A 89 -12.54 -32.53 -10.19
N ASP A 90 -13.28 -33.29 -10.98
CA ASP A 90 -13.92 -32.79 -12.20
C ASP A 90 -15.34 -32.24 -11.99
N ALA A 91 -15.98 -32.49 -10.84
CA ALA A 91 -17.35 -32.06 -10.56
C ALA A 91 -17.46 -30.93 -9.52
N SER A 92 -16.42 -30.70 -8.70
CA SER A 92 -16.39 -29.65 -7.67
C SER A 92 -16.73 -28.24 -8.20
N ARG A 93 -16.43 -27.96 -9.47
CA ARG A 93 -16.76 -26.69 -10.14
C ARG A 93 -18.26 -26.43 -10.27
N VAL A 94 -19.08 -27.48 -10.33
CA VAL A 94 -20.54 -27.37 -10.36
C VAL A 94 -21.02 -26.75 -9.06
N VAL A 95 -20.57 -27.29 -7.92
CA VAL A 95 -20.95 -26.76 -6.59
C VAL A 95 -20.39 -25.36 -6.38
N GLN A 96 -19.15 -25.10 -6.77
CA GLN A 96 -18.57 -23.75 -6.71
C GLN A 96 -19.38 -22.72 -7.51
N ALA A 97 -19.88 -23.12 -8.68
CA ALA A 97 -20.73 -22.27 -9.50
C ALA A 97 -22.10 -22.07 -8.83
N ALA A 98 -22.67 -23.13 -8.24
CA ALA A 98 -23.93 -23.02 -7.50
C ALA A 98 -23.84 -22.00 -6.35
N VAL A 99 -22.72 -21.96 -5.62
CA VAL A 99 -22.47 -20.94 -4.59
C VAL A 99 -22.30 -19.54 -5.20
N GLN A 100 -21.57 -19.44 -6.31
CA GLN A 100 -21.30 -18.15 -6.97
C GLN A 100 -22.54 -17.48 -7.55
N PHE A 101 -23.42 -18.25 -8.20
CA PHE A 101 -24.58 -17.73 -8.93
C PHE A 101 -25.91 -17.91 -8.18
N GLY A 102 -25.93 -18.73 -7.13
CA GLY A 102 -27.12 -18.95 -6.33
C GLY A 102 -27.54 -17.70 -5.56
N SER A 103 -28.83 -17.63 -5.24
CA SER A 103 -29.39 -16.63 -4.31
C SER A 103 -28.87 -16.84 -2.89
N ASP A 104 -29.06 -15.87 -2.00
CA ASP A 104 -28.65 -15.98 -0.59
C ASP A 104 -29.29 -17.20 0.09
N ARG A 105 -30.57 -17.47 -0.23
CA ARG A 105 -31.27 -18.69 0.20
C ARG A 105 -30.57 -19.96 -0.29
N GLN A 106 -30.26 -20.06 -1.58
CA GLN A 106 -29.61 -21.24 -2.15
C GLN A 106 -28.20 -21.45 -1.56
N ARG A 107 -27.44 -20.36 -1.36
CA ARG A 107 -26.13 -20.43 -0.70
C ARG A 107 -26.23 -20.95 0.72
N LYS A 108 -27.23 -20.49 1.48
CA LYS A 108 -27.51 -20.95 2.84
C LYS A 108 -27.89 -22.44 2.87
N GLU A 109 -28.75 -22.88 1.95
CA GLU A 109 -29.13 -24.30 1.80
C GLU A 109 -27.90 -25.18 1.51
N LEU A 110 -27.05 -24.80 0.55
CA LEU A 110 -25.81 -25.51 0.24
C LEU A 110 -24.82 -25.54 1.42
N LEU A 111 -24.71 -24.42 2.15
CA LEU A 111 -23.86 -24.31 3.31
C LEU A 111 -24.33 -25.25 4.41
N LEU A 112 -25.62 -25.21 4.75
CA LEU A 112 -26.21 -26.11 5.75
C LEU A 112 -25.97 -27.59 5.40
N GLU A 113 -26.16 -27.97 4.13
CA GLU A 113 -25.91 -29.35 3.68
C GLU A 113 -24.46 -29.78 3.89
N ILE A 114 -23.49 -28.93 3.53
CA ILE A 114 -22.06 -29.24 3.75
C ILE A 114 -21.72 -29.36 5.22
N LEU A 115 -22.31 -28.50 6.06
CA LEU A 115 -22.06 -28.46 7.49
C LEU A 115 -22.67 -29.64 8.26
N GLN A 116 -23.61 -30.40 7.66
CA GLN A 116 -24.15 -31.61 8.29
C GLN A 116 -23.09 -32.66 8.60
N LYS A 117 -22.00 -32.72 7.83
CA LYS A 117 -20.89 -33.65 8.07
C LYS A 117 -19.80 -33.09 9.01
N GLY A 118 -20.13 -32.09 9.84
CA GLY A 118 -19.21 -31.51 10.83
C GLY A 118 -18.09 -30.68 10.20
N ASP A 119 -16.84 -31.05 10.48
CA ASP A 119 -15.60 -30.36 10.05
C ASP A 119 -15.31 -30.43 8.53
N CYS A 120 -16.33 -30.62 7.71
CA CYS A 120 -16.17 -30.80 6.27
C CYS A 120 -15.50 -29.59 5.59
N LEU A 121 -15.90 -28.36 5.91
CA LEU A 121 -15.28 -27.16 5.31
C LEU A 121 -13.78 -27.03 5.64
N PRO A 122 -13.34 -27.16 6.91
CA PRO A 122 -11.92 -27.23 7.27
C PRO A 122 -11.14 -28.33 6.52
N GLU A 123 -11.71 -29.53 6.37
CA GLU A 123 -11.04 -30.61 5.63
C GLU A 123 -10.93 -30.32 4.13
N LEU A 124 -12.00 -29.82 3.51
CA LEU A 124 -11.98 -29.40 2.10
C LEU A 124 -10.92 -28.31 1.86
N SER A 125 -10.70 -27.44 2.84
CA SER A 125 -9.72 -26.34 2.78
C SER A 125 -8.28 -26.80 2.64
N LYS A 126 -7.98 -28.05 3.01
CA LYS A 126 -6.63 -28.64 2.87
C LYS A 126 -6.40 -29.26 1.48
N ILE A 127 -7.46 -29.45 0.69
CA ILE A 127 -7.42 -30.18 -0.59
C ILE A 127 -7.23 -29.21 -1.77
N GLN A 128 -6.24 -29.48 -2.63
CA GLN A 128 -5.83 -28.61 -3.75
C GLN A 128 -6.96 -28.17 -4.69
N TYR A 129 -7.98 -29.00 -4.93
CA TYR A 129 -9.12 -28.62 -5.77
C TYR A 129 -10.38 -28.28 -4.96
N ALA A 130 -10.53 -28.83 -3.75
CA ALA A 130 -11.75 -28.67 -2.98
C ALA A 130 -11.78 -27.36 -2.17
N HIS A 131 -10.61 -26.81 -1.80
CA HIS A 131 -10.53 -25.55 -1.04
C HIS A 131 -11.21 -24.37 -1.73
N PHE A 132 -11.29 -24.39 -3.07
CA PHE A 132 -12.00 -23.36 -3.84
C PHE A 132 -13.47 -23.26 -3.44
N LEU A 133 -14.09 -24.36 -2.99
CA LEU A 133 -15.44 -24.31 -2.49
C LEU A 133 -15.55 -23.50 -1.19
N ALA A 134 -14.64 -23.72 -0.23
CA ALA A 134 -14.58 -22.92 0.99
C ALA A 134 -14.39 -21.43 0.66
N LEU A 135 -13.50 -21.10 -0.29
CA LEU A 135 -13.31 -19.73 -0.78
C LEU A 135 -14.59 -19.13 -1.37
N LYS A 136 -15.40 -19.92 -2.10
CA LYS A 136 -16.69 -19.47 -2.62
C LYS A 136 -17.68 -19.19 -1.49
N PHE A 137 -17.81 -20.07 -0.50
CA PHE A 137 -18.69 -19.80 0.64
C PHE A 137 -18.28 -18.54 1.39
N ILE A 138 -16.99 -18.39 1.70
CA ILE A 138 -16.50 -17.21 2.41
C ILE A 138 -16.81 -15.93 1.62
N LYS A 139 -16.52 -15.90 0.32
CA LYS A 139 -16.74 -14.71 -0.51
C LYS A 139 -18.23 -14.38 -0.70
N TYR A 140 -19.05 -15.37 -1.07
CA TYR A 140 -20.43 -15.13 -1.49
C TYR A 140 -21.44 -15.15 -0.35
N CYS A 141 -21.05 -15.64 0.83
CA CYS A 141 -21.87 -15.56 2.04
C CYS A 141 -21.46 -14.42 2.99
N ALA A 142 -20.43 -13.62 2.67
CA ALA A 142 -19.91 -12.56 3.54
C ALA A 142 -20.96 -11.50 3.95
N LYS A 143 -22.01 -11.32 3.14
CA LYS A 143 -23.10 -10.37 3.44
C LYS A 143 -24.19 -10.95 4.33
N ASP A 144 -24.29 -12.27 4.43
CA ASP A 144 -25.27 -12.95 5.29
C ASP A 144 -24.62 -13.27 6.64
N ARG A 145 -25.02 -12.52 7.66
CA ARG A 145 -24.46 -12.63 9.01
C ARG A 145 -24.66 -14.01 9.63
N GLU A 146 -25.74 -14.72 9.31
CA GLU A 146 -25.98 -16.06 9.82
C GLU A 146 -25.02 -17.06 9.17
N CYS A 147 -24.83 -16.96 7.86
CA CYS A 147 -23.84 -17.76 7.16
C CYS A 147 -22.42 -17.50 7.66
N VAL A 148 -22.05 -16.24 7.90
CA VAL A 148 -20.75 -15.88 8.49
C VAL A 148 -20.57 -16.57 9.85
N LYS A 149 -21.57 -16.50 10.74
CA LYS A 149 -21.52 -17.17 12.05
C LYS A 149 -21.39 -18.69 11.93
N MET A 150 -22.10 -19.32 11.00
CA MET A 150 -21.99 -20.75 10.74
C MET A 150 -20.58 -21.13 10.27
N ILE A 151 -20.03 -20.39 9.30
CA ILE A 151 -18.68 -20.63 8.78
C ILE A 151 -17.64 -20.44 9.89
N VAL A 152 -17.72 -19.33 10.64
CA VAL A 152 -16.82 -19.04 11.77
C VAL A 152 -16.86 -20.17 12.79
N LYS A 153 -18.05 -20.64 13.18
CA LYS A 153 -18.20 -21.73 14.13
C LYS A 153 -17.52 -23.02 13.64
N THR A 154 -17.65 -23.36 12.36
CA THR A 154 -17.03 -24.56 11.78
C THR A 154 -15.51 -24.48 11.68
N PHE A 155 -14.94 -23.29 11.47
CA PHE A 155 -13.48 -23.13 11.42
C PHE A 155 -12.82 -23.04 12.81
N LYS A 156 -13.60 -22.90 13.88
CA LYS A 156 -13.06 -22.83 15.24
C LYS A 156 -12.28 -24.11 15.60
N GLY A 157 -11.06 -23.95 16.08
CA GLY A 157 -10.12 -25.02 16.45
C GLY A 157 -9.23 -25.50 15.30
N HIS A 158 -9.45 -24.99 14.07
CA HIS A 158 -8.72 -25.42 12.87
C HIS A 158 -7.74 -24.35 12.35
N ILE A 159 -7.82 -23.12 12.86
CA ILE A 159 -7.13 -21.96 12.25
C ILE A 159 -5.61 -22.11 12.29
N PRO A 160 -4.94 -22.47 13.41
CA PRO A 160 -3.48 -22.55 13.44
C PRO A 160 -2.93 -23.56 12.45
N LYS A 161 -3.60 -24.72 12.32
CA LYS A 161 -3.20 -25.78 11.38
C LYS A 161 -3.40 -25.34 9.93
N LEU A 162 -4.52 -24.68 9.62
CA LEU A 162 -4.80 -24.18 8.28
C LEU A 162 -3.88 -23.02 7.90
N ALA A 163 -3.54 -22.13 8.84
CA ALA A 163 -2.72 -20.96 8.61
C ALA A 163 -1.30 -21.31 8.15
N VAL A 164 -0.76 -22.44 8.60
CA VAL A 164 0.54 -22.96 8.18
C VAL A 164 0.45 -23.97 7.03
N HIS A 165 -0.74 -24.29 6.54
CA HIS A 165 -0.96 -25.26 5.47
C HIS A 165 -0.79 -24.60 4.08
N ALA A 166 -0.15 -25.28 3.12
CA ALA A 166 0.15 -24.70 1.80
C ALA A 166 -1.10 -24.25 1.01
N VAL A 167 -2.18 -25.03 1.11
CA VAL A 167 -3.49 -24.71 0.50
C VAL A 167 -4.42 -23.97 1.48
N GLY A 168 -4.62 -24.52 2.68
CA GLY A 168 -5.50 -23.96 3.72
C GLY A 168 -5.20 -22.52 4.14
N SER A 169 -3.95 -22.03 4.03
CA SER A 169 -3.61 -20.64 4.36
C SER A 169 -4.37 -19.64 3.48
N ARG A 170 -4.67 -20.00 2.23
CA ARG A 170 -5.53 -19.19 1.34
C ARG A 170 -6.95 -19.05 1.85
N VAL A 171 -7.46 -20.08 2.52
CA VAL A 171 -8.80 -20.06 3.13
C VAL A 171 -8.78 -19.19 4.39
N VAL A 172 -7.74 -19.31 5.23
CA VAL A 172 -7.54 -18.44 6.39
C VAL A 172 -7.46 -16.97 5.97
N GLU A 173 -6.66 -16.66 4.95
CA GLU A 173 -6.60 -15.32 4.35
C GLU A 173 -7.98 -14.84 3.90
N SER A 174 -8.72 -15.69 3.17
CA SER A 174 -10.06 -15.33 2.72
C SER A 174 -11.01 -15.03 3.88
N ILE A 175 -10.94 -15.78 4.99
CA ILE A 175 -11.77 -15.53 6.18
C ILE A 175 -11.49 -14.12 6.71
N PHE A 176 -10.23 -13.80 7.00
CA PHE A 176 -9.86 -12.52 7.61
C PHE A 176 -10.02 -11.31 6.67
N VAL A 177 -9.97 -11.52 5.35
CA VAL A 177 -10.22 -10.46 4.36
C VAL A 177 -11.71 -10.19 4.15
N ASN A 178 -12.57 -11.21 4.16
CA ASN A 178 -13.97 -11.06 3.77
C ASN A 178 -14.93 -10.91 4.95
N PHE A 179 -14.57 -11.37 6.14
CA PHE A 179 -15.44 -11.31 7.31
C PHE A 179 -15.09 -10.15 8.25
N PRO A 180 -16.08 -9.56 8.93
CA PRO A 180 -15.83 -8.48 9.89
C PRO A 180 -14.91 -8.95 11.03
N PRO A 181 -13.91 -8.14 11.44
CA PRO A 181 -12.97 -8.52 12.51
C PRO A 181 -13.62 -8.95 13.82
N LYS A 182 -14.78 -8.36 14.17
CA LYS A 182 -15.55 -8.73 15.36
C LYS A 182 -16.11 -10.17 15.29
N GLU A 183 -16.57 -10.60 14.12
CA GLU A 183 -17.10 -11.96 13.92
C GLU A 183 -15.95 -12.99 13.86
N THR A 184 -14.76 -12.60 13.39
CA THR A 184 -13.57 -13.47 13.35
C THR A 184 -12.69 -13.40 14.60
N ALA A 185 -13.05 -12.63 15.62
CA ALA A 185 -12.23 -12.43 16.82
C ALA A 185 -11.89 -13.76 17.52
N ILE A 186 -12.85 -14.68 17.60
CA ILE A 186 -12.66 -16.01 18.20
C ILE A 186 -11.68 -16.89 17.40
N LEU A 187 -11.62 -16.71 16.08
CA LEU A 187 -10.69 -17.42 15.20
C LEU A 187 -9.29 -16.82 15.31
N LYS A 188 -9.20 -15.49 15.40
CA LYS A 188 -7.93 -14.79 15.59
C LYS A 188 -7.28 -15.19 16.92
N GLN A 189 -8.09 -15.38 17.96
CA GLN A 189 -7.64 -15.83 19.27
C GLN A 189 -6.81 -17.13 19.21
N GLU A 190 -7.09 -17.99 18.24
CA GLU A 190 -6.38 -19.27 18.07
C GLU A 190 -4.90 -19.11 17.69
N PHE A 191 -4.51 -17.95 17.13
CA PHE A 191 -3.12 -17.68 16.79
C PHE A 191 -2.22 -17.50 18.01
N TYR A 192 -2.78 -17.24 19.19
CA TYR A 192 -2.02 -16.95 20.41
C TYR A 192 -1.83 -18.17 21.30
N GLY A 193 -2.26 -19.35 20.84
CA GLY A 193 -2.02 -20.63 21.48
C GLY A 193 -3.24 -21.21 22.21
N PRO A 194 -3.20 -22.51 22.56
CA PRO A 194 -4.34 -23.23 23.11
C PRO A 194 -4.86 -22.64 24.42
N HIS A 195 -3.97 -22.15 25.28
CA HIS A 195 -4.32 -21.61 26.59
C HIS A 195 -5.36 -20.48 26.51
N PHE A 196 -5.13 -19.50 25.63
CA PHE A 196 -6.05 -18.38 25.44
C PHE A 196 -7.28 -18.74 24.61
N SER A 197 -7.19 -19.81 23.81
CA SER A 197 -8.28 -20.25 22.92
C SER A 197 -9.40 -20.99 23.67
N LEU A 198 -9.07 -21.69 24.76
CA LEU A 198 -10.02 -22.50 25.52
C LEU A 198 -11.16 -21.66 26.14
N PHE A 199 -10.87 -20.43 26.54
CA PHE A 199 -11.84 -19.50 27.14
C PHE A 199 -12.23 -18.34 26.21
N ALA A 200 -12.00 -18.50 24.90
CA ALA A 200 -12.26 -17.48 23.91
C ALA A 200 -13.77 -17.17 23.78
N GLY A 201 -14.18 -15.97 24.19
CA GLY A 201 -15.56 -15.48 24.08
C GLY A 201 -15.74 -14.08 24.65
N GLY A 202 -16.85 -13.41 24.29
CA GLY A 202 -17.24 -12.13 24.89
C GLY A 202 -16.28 -10.96 24.64
N PHE A 203 -15.50 -11.00 23.55
CA PHE A 203 -14.50 -9.98 23.23
C PHE A 203 -15.11 -8.58 23.05
N LYS A 204 -14.60 -7.59 23.81
CA LYS A 204 -14.90 -6.16 23.60
C LYS A 204 -14.19 -5.63 22.36
N GLU A 205 -12.94 -6.05 22.17
CA GLU A 205 -12.06 -5.67 21.07
C GLU A 205 -11.46 -6.91 20.42
N VAL A 206 -10.97 -6.77 19.19
CA VAL A 206 -10.32 -7.88 18.46
C VAL A 206 -9.02 -8.24 19.19
N PRO A 207 -8.80 -9.51 19.58
CA PRO A 207 -7.61 -9.89 20.34
C PRO A 207 -6.33 -9.65 19.53
N THR A 208 -5.25 -9.34 20.23
CA THR A 208 -3.89 -9.19 19.70
C THR A 208 -2.93 -10.03 20.53
N LEU A 209 -1.71 -10.27 20.02
CA LEU A 209 -0.67 -10.90 20.83
C LEU A 209 -0.43 -10.11 22.12
N LYS A 210 -0.26 -8.78 22.02
CA LYS A 210 -0.07 -7.89 23.16
C LYS A 210 -1.17 -8.02 24.22
N SER A 211 -2.45 -7.92 23.83
CA SER A 211 -3.55 -8.04 24.79
C SER A 211 -3.60 -9.41 25.48
N ASN A 212 -3.16 -10.47 24.78
CA ASN A 212 -3.09 -11.81 25.37
C ASN A 212 -1.94 -11.93 26.37
N LEU A 213 -0.75 -11.40 26.04
CA LEU A 213 0.38 -11.36 26.96
C LEU A 213 0.07 -10.53 28.22
N GLU A 214 -0.65 -9.43 28.07
CA GLU A 214 -1.12 -8.60 29.20
C GLU A 214 -2.16 -9.32 30.07
N SER A 215 -2.99 -10.18 29.47
CA SER A 215 -3.98 -11.00 30.20
C SER A 215 -3.40 -12.26 30.86
N ALA A 216 -2.17 -12.62 30.51
CA ALA A 216 -1.51 -13.82 31.03
C ALA A 216 -1.23 -13.69 32.53
N THR A 217 -1.55 -14.73 33.30
CA THR A 217 -1.36 -14.75 34.76
C THR A 217 0.00 -15.26 35.19
N THR A 218 0.74 -15.91 34.28
CA THR A 218 2.06 -16.49 34.56
C THR A 218 3.01 -16.22 33.39
N GLU A 219 4.31 -16.17 33.66
CA GLU A 219 5.32 -15.97 32.63
C GLU A 219 5.34 -17.13 31.62
N ASN A 220 5.17 -18.37 32.10
CA ASN A 220 5.05 -19.55 31.23
C ASN A 220 3.92 -19.43 30.19
N GLN A 221 2.80 -18.77 30.52
CA GLN A 221 1.73 -18.53 29.55
C GLN A 221 2.16 -17.55 28.47
N LYS A 222 2.91 -16.49 28.83
CA LYS A 222 3.46 -15.54 27.87
C LYS A 222 4.46 -16.21 26.95
N ASP A 223 5.40 -16.98 27.52
CA ASP A 223 6.41 -17.72 26.76
C ASP A 223 5.78 -18.73 25.80
N SER A 224 4.75 -19.44 26.25
CA SER A 224 4.01 -20.38 25.41
C SER A 224 3.30 -19.67 24.25
N ALA A 225 2.67 -18.51 24.49
CA ALA A 225 2.03 -17.71 23.45
C ALA A 225 3.05 -17.22 22.41
N MET A 226 4.16 -16.66 22.89
CA MET A 226 5.25 -16.16 22.05
C MET A 226 5.84 -17.28 21.19
N THR A 227 6.14 -18.43 21.80
CA THR A 227 6.66 -19.61 21.09
C THR A 227 5.67 -20.07 20.01
N PHE A 228 4.38 -20.13 20.33
CA PHE A 228 3.34 -20.56 19.40
C PHE A 228 3.22 -19.63 18.20
N VAL A 229 3.23 -18.31 18.42
CA VAL A 229 3.22 -17.32 17.32
C VAL A 229 4.51 -17.41 16.49
N LYS A 230 5.68 -17.47 17.14
CA LYS A 230 7.00 -17.60 16.46
C LYS A 230 7.03 -18.84 15.56
N GLU A 231 6.43 -19.97 15.96
CA GLU A 231 6.30 -21.16 15.11
C GLU A 231 5.43 -20.94 13.87
N ILE A 232 4.27 -20.30 14.02
CA ILE A 232 3.39 -19.99 12.88
C ILE A 232 4.12 -19.07 11.90
N ILE A 233 4.82 -18.07 12.43
CA ILE A 233 5.61 -17.12 11.65
C ILE A 233 6.72 -17.85 10.88
N SER A 234 7.52 -18.67 11.55
CA SER A 234 8.60 -19.46 10.94
C SER A 234 8.08 -20.37 9.81
N LYS A 235 6.97 -21.08 10.05
CA LYS A 235 6.31 -21.90 9.02
C LYS A 235 5.77 -21.05 7.85
N GLY A 236 5.25 -19.85 8.12
CA GLY A 236 4.79 -18.94 7.07
C GLY A 236 5.94 -18.35 6.23
N ILE A 237 7.07 -18.01 6.85
CA ILE A 237 8.29 -17.57 6.15
C ILE A 237 8.79 -18.67 5.21
N SER A 238 8.95 -19.90 5.71
CA SER A 238 9.43 -21.03 4.90
C SER A 238 8.52 -21.38 3.71
N LYS A 239 7.24 -20.98 3.76
CA LYS A 239 6.26 -21.17 2.68
C LYS A 239 5.93 -19.89 1.92
N SER A 240 6.69 -18.82 2.16
CA SER A 240 6.57 -17.52 1.50
C SER A 240 5.18 -16.87 1.59
N PHE A 241 4.57 -16.90 2.78
CA PHE A 241 3.24 -16.31 3.04
C PHE A 241 3.22 -14.78 3.15
N PHE A 242 4.27 -14.11 2.66
CA PHE A 242 4.45 -12.66 2.75
C PHE A 242 3.29 -11.85 2.15
N GLY A 243 2.55 -12.40 1.19
CA GLY A 243 1.39 -11.74 0.57
C GLY A 243 0.06 -11.90 1.32
N TYR A 244 0.00 -12.65 2.44
CA TYR A 244 -1.23 -12.83 3.22
C TYR A 244 -1.33 -11.79 4.32
N THR A 245 -2.46 -11.08 4.38
CA THR A 245 -2.73 -10.02 5.36
C THR A 245 -2.79 -10.55 6.78
N PHE A 246 -3.32 -11.76 7.01
CA PHE A 246 -3.30 -12.36 8.36
C PHE A 246 -1.86 -12.61 8.85
N PHE A 247 -0.98 -13.04 7.93
CA PHE A 247 0.42 -13.34 8.24
C PHE A 247 1.21 -12.06 8.51
N GLN A 248 1.02 -11.03 7.68
CA GLN A 248 1.59 -9.70 7.91
C GLN A 248 1.11 -9.09 9.24
N GLY A 249 -0.17 -9.29 9.59
CA GLY A 249 -0.73 -8.88 10.88
C GLY A 249 -0.06 -9.56 12.06
N LEU A 250 0.12 -10.89 12.01
CA LEU A 250 0.82 -11.63 13.06
C LEU A 250 2.31 -11.26 13.15
N LEU A 251 2.97 -11.01 12.02
CA LEU A 251 4.33 -10.49 11.99
C LEU A 251 4.41 -9.14 12.71
N ALA A 252 3.53 -8.20 12.38
CA ALA A 252 3.50 -6.88 13.02
C ALA A 252 3.23 -6.97 14.52
N GLU A 253 2.27 -7.80 14.94
CA GLU A 253 1.96 -8.03 16.35
C GLU A 253 3.14 -8.65 17.11
N LEU A 254 3.91 -9.55 16.49
CA LEU A 254 5.13 -10.11 17.07
C LEU A 254 6.21 -9.02 17.22
N MET A 255 6.42 -8.19 16.20
CA MET A 255 7.41 -7.09 16.29
C MET A 255 7.05 -6.07 17.37
N ASP A 256 5.77 -5.84 17.63
CA ASP A 256 5.29 -4.89 18.64
C ASP A 256 5.57 -5.33 20.09
N VAL A 257 5.83 -6.61 20.32
CA VAL A 257 6.09 -7.18 21.65
C VAL A 257 7.50 -7.79 21.80
N SER A 258 8.23 -7.94 20.69
CA SER A 258 9.60 -8.46 20.68
C SER A 258 10.61 -7.39 21.05
N GLU A 259 11.67 -7.81 21.74
CA GLU A 259 12.83 -6.96 21.95
C GLU A 259 13.55 -6.65 20.63
N PRO A 260 14.24 -5.49 20.51
CA PRO A 260 14.99 -5.13 19.31
C PRO A 260 15.98 -6.20 18.80
N GLY A 261 16.60 -6.97 19.71
CA GLY A 261 17.49 -8.09 19.37
C GLY A 261 16.77 -9.20 18.60
N ASP A 262 15.58 -9.62 19.06
CA ASP A 262 14.74 -10.61 18.39
C ASP A 262 14.36 -10.15 16.96
N ILE A 263 14.03 -8.87 16.81
CA ILE A 263 13.69 -8.29 15.49
C ILE A 263 14.90 -8.35 14.55
N GLN A 264 16.10 -8.05 15.07
CA GLN A 264 17.34 -8.15 14.32
C GLN A 264 17.63 -9.58 13.85
N GLU A 265 17.36 -10.60 14.68
CA GLU A 265 17.53 -12.01 14.31
C GLU A 265 16.55 -12.45 13.19
N MET A 266 15.35 -11.89 13.17
CA MET A 266 14.34 -12.18 12.14
C MET A 266 14.57 -11.43 10.82
N ALA A 267 15.23 -10.26 10.87
CA ALA A 267 15.42 -9.38 9.71
C ALA A 267 15.99 -10.08 8.46
N PRO A 268 17.01 -10.97 8.54
CA PRO A 268 17.58 -11.64 7.38
C PRO A 268 16.60 -12.50 6.59
N ALA A 269 15.59 -13.07 7.25
CA ALA A 269 14.58 -13.94 6.63
C ALA A 269 13.46 -13.15 5.90
N LEU A 270 13.35 -11.85 6.19
CA LEU A 270 12.27 -10.99 5.70
C LEU A 270 12.76 -9.91 4.71
N ALA A 271 14.01 -9.47 4.84
CA ALA A 271 14.54 -8.31 4.11
C ALA A 271 14.44 -8.43 2.58
N ASP A 272 14.71 -9.62 2.01
CA ASP A 272 14.61 -9.87 0.57
C ASP A 272 13.16 -9.91 0.06
N HIS A 273 12.19 -10.04 0.97
CA HIS A 273 10.75 -10.10 0.66
C HIS A 273 10.00 -8.81 0.99
N SER A 274 10.71 -7.73 1.32
CA SER A 274 10.10 -6.45 1.76
C SER A 274 9.04 -5.93 0.78
N ILE A 275 9.28 -6.04 -0.53
CA ILE A 275 8.31 -5.60 -1.55
C ILE A 275 6.95 -6.31 -1.44
N HIS A 276 6.92 -7.57 -1.01
CA HIS A 276 5.67 -8.31 -0.82
C HIS A 276 4.92 -7.92 0.46
N LEU A 277 5.60 -7.25 1.40
CA LEU A 277 5.04 -6.80 2.68
C LEU A 277 4.50 -5.37 2.60
N LEU A 278 5.00 -4.54 1.69
CA LEU A 278 4.68 -3.10 1.65
C LEU A 278 3.23 -2.75 1.28
N SER A 279 2.47 -3.67 0.70
CA SER A 279 1.10 -3.40 0.22
C SER A 279 0.05 -3.27 1.32
N THR A 280 0.42 -3.39 2.59
CA THR A 280 -0.50 -3.15 3.72
C THR A 280 0.16 -2.35 4.84
N ARG A 281 -0.66 -1.72 5.67
CA ARG A 281 -0.23 -1.04 6.90
C ARG A 281 0.59 -1.94 7.83
N ALA A 282 0.17 -3.18 8.05
CA ALA A 282 0.87 -4.10 8.94
C ALA A 282 2.23 -4.50 8.36
N GLY A 283 2.29 -4.87 7.08
CA GLY A 283 3.54 -5.26 6.44
C GLY A 283 4.50 -4.08 6.25
N ALA A 284 4.01 -2.86 5.96
CA ALA A 284 4.84 -1.66 5.93
C ALA A 284 5.50 -1.37 7.30
N ARG A 285 4.77 -1.56 8.41
CA ARG A 285 5.36 -1.48 9.77
C ARG A 285 6.43 -2.54 9.98
N VAL A 286 6.22 -3.78 9.52
CA VAL A 286 7.23 -4.84 9.59
C VAL A 286 8.50 -4.44 8.84
N VAL A 287 8.37 -3.90 7.62
CA VAL A 287 9.54 -3.42 6.84
C VAL A 287 10.23 -2.23 7.54
N ALA A 288 9.47 -1.31 8.13
CA ALA A 288 10.03 -0.22 8.93
C ALA A 288 10.80 -0.74 10.17
N SER A 289 10.30 -1.78 10.85
CA SER A 289 11.00 -2.43 11.96
C SER A 289 12.26 -3.16 11.50
N ILE A 290 12.23 -3.85 10.35
CA ILE A 290 13.42 -4.47 9.75
C ILE A 290 14.46 -3.42 9.39
N ALA A 291 14.04 -2.28 8.81
CA ALA A 291 14.95 -1.17 8.54
C ALA A 291 15.57 -0.62 9.84
N SER A 292 14.75 -0.46 10.87
CA SER A 292 15.13 0.06 12.19
C SER A 292 16.18 -0.81 12.88
N TYR A 293 15.93 -2.11 13.01
CA TYR A 293 16.72 -2.99 13.89
C TYR A 293 17.62 -3.98 13.14
N GLY A 294 17.38 -4.18 11.83
CA GLY A 294 18.21 -5.01 10.98
C GLY A 294 19.63 -4.47 10.82
N THR A 295 20.54 -5.35 10.42
CA THR A 295 21.94 -4.99 10.19
C THR A 295 22.09 -4.11 8.93
N PRO A 296 23.26 -3.47 8.70
CA PRO A 296 23.53 -2.77 7.43
C PRO A 296 23.34 -3.67 6.20
N LYS A 297 23.60 -4.97 6.32
CA LYS A 297 23.39 -5.96 5.26
C LYS A 297 21.90 -6.14 4.96
N ASP A 298 21.06 -6.17 5.99
CA ASP A 298 19.61 -6.32 5.84
C ASP A 298 19.00 -5.07 5.21
N ARG A 299 19.40 -3.87 5.65
CA ARG A 299 18.98 -2.60 5.01
C ARG A 299 19.31 -2.57 3.51
N LYS A 300 20.49 -3.07 3.13
CA LYS A 300 20.88 -3.20 1.72
C LYS A 300 20.01 -4.22 0.95
N ARG A 301 19.57 -5.30 1.59
CA ARG A 301 18.62 -6.27 1.02
C ARG A 301 17.24 -5.64 0.83
N VAL A 302 16.76 -4.87 1.81
CA VAL A 302 15.52 -4.07 1.67
C VAL A 302 15.64 -3.14 0.48
N CYS A 303 16.71 -2.34 0.37
CA CYS A 303 16.93 -1.45 -0.78
C CYS A 303 16.86 -2.18 -2.12
N LYS A 304 17.48 -3.36 -2.22
CA LYS A 304 17.49 -4.17 -3.45
C LYS A 304 16.12 -4.73 -3.81
N SER A 305 15.32 -5.15 -2.83
CA SER A 305 13.99 -5.72 -3.10
C SER A 305 12.98 -4.67 -3.57
N LEU A 306 13.22 -3.39 -3.27
CA LEU A 306 12.37 -2.26 -3.71
C LEU A 306 12.69 -1.74 -5.12
N LYS A 307 13.79 -2.20 -5.71
CA LYS A 307 14.25 -1.72 -7.02
C LYS A 307 13.16 -1.92 -8.09
N GLY A 308 12.82 -0.85 -8.80
CA GLY A 308 11.77 -0.79 -9.82
C GLY A 308 10.38 -0.45 -9.27
N TYR A 309 10.22 -0.32 -7.96
CA TYR A 309 8.94 -0.06 -7.29
C TYR A 309 8.99 1.18 -6.39
N THR A 310 10.07 1.98 -6.43
CA THR A 310 10.27 3.10 -5.50
C THR A 310 9.15 4.13 -5.62
N ALA A 311 8.86 4.64 -6.83
CA ALA A 311 7.82 5.64 -7.04
C ALA A 311 6.44 5.13 -6.61
N SER A 312 6.05 3.93 -7.02
CA SER A 312 4.78 3.31 -6.59
C SER A 312 4.70 3.10 -5.08
N SER A 313 5.82 2.80 -4.42
CA SER A 313 5.87 2.61 -2.96
C SER A 313 5.74 3.94 -2.21
N LEU A 314 6.35 5.02 -2.73
CA LEU A 314 6.19 6.36 -2.16
C LEU A 314 4.76 6.89 -2.31
N MET A 315 4.08 6.54 -3.41
CA MET A 315 2.68 6.90 -3.65
C MET A 315 1.69 6.05 -2.84
N HIS A 316 2.09 4.88 -2.37
CA HIS A 316 1.21 3.99 -1.61
C HIS A 316 0.91 4.54 -0.21
N ARG A 317 -0.35 4.41 0.23
CA ARG A 317 -0.86 4.94 1.51
C ARG A 317 -0.02 4.60 2.74
N ASP A 318 0.54 3.39 2.79
CA ASP A 318 1.28 2.91 3.97
C ASP A 318 2.77 2.66 3.69
N ALA A 319 3.16 2.38 2.44
CA ALA A 319 4.49 1.85 2.15
C ALA A 319 5.58 2.91 2.26
N TYR A 320 5.23 4.17 1.97
CA TYR A 320 6.16 5.28 1.97
C TYR A 320 6.85 5.46 3.34
N LEU A 321 6.18 5.11 4.45
CA LEU A 321 6.75 5.16 5.80
C LEU A 321 7.95 4.23 5.97
N ALA A 322 7.88 3.03 5.37
CA ALA A 322 8.99 2.10 5.39
C ALA A 322 10.19 2.63 4.59
N LEU A 323 9.94 3.32 3.47
CA LEU A 323 10.99 3.95 2.66
C LEU A 323 11.63 5.14 3.40
N ILE A 324 10.82 6.01 4.04
CA ILE A 324 11.34 7.11 4.85
C ILE A 324 12.18 6.54 6.01
N ARG A 325 11.68 5.51 6.71
CA ARG A 325 12.43 4.87 7.79
C ARG A 325 13.73 4.25 7.30
N LEU A 326 13.71 3.56 6.16
CA LEU A 326 14.90 2.98 5.54
C LEU A 326 15.96 4.04 5.24
N VAL A 327 15.57 5.17 4.65
CA VAL A 327 16.49 6.28 4.39
C VAL A 327 16.95 6.95 5.69
N GLN A 328 16.09 7.05 6.70
CA GLN A 328 16.41 7.63 8.00
C GLN A 328 17.53 6.87 8.72
N VAL A 329 17.64 5.55 8.57
CA VAL A 329 18.52 4.69 9.41
C VAL A 329 19.64 3.99 8.63
N THR A 330 19.79 4.25 7.32
CA THR A 330 20.82 3.61 6.49
C THR A 330 22.08 4.48 6.39
N ASP A 331 23.21 3.99 6.89
CA ASP A 331 24.51 4.69 6.80
C ASP A 331 25.10 4.70 5.38
N ASP A 332 24.87 3.63 4.62
CA ASP A 332 25.31 3.49 3.23
C ASP A 332 24.40 4.30 2.29
N THR A 333 24.63 5.61 2.28
CA THR A 333 23.93 6.60 1.44
C THR A 333 24.12 6.34 -0.05
N VAL A 334 25.23 5.69 -0.46
CA VAL A 334 25.46 5.30 -1.86
C VAL A 334 24.48 4.20 -2.29
N SER A 335 24.19 3.22 -1.42
CA SER A 335 23.15 2.22 -1.71
C SER A 335 21.76 2.83 -1.81
N ILE A 336 21.43 3.81 -0.96
CA ILE A 336 20.17 4.58 -1.03
C ILE A 336 20.11 5.37 -2.35
N GLN A 337 21.18 6.08 -2.71
CA GLN A 337 21.26 6.82 -3.96
C GLN A 337 20.98 5.90 -5.15
N LYS A 338 21.70 4.77 -5.25
CA LYS A 338 21.61 3.86 -6.40
C LYS A 338 20.27 3.13 -6.52
N SER A 339 19.64 2.80 -5.39
CA SER A 339 18.45 1.93 -5.38
C SER A 339 17.13 2.69 -5.23
N ILE A 340 17.16 3.90 -4.65
CA ILE A 340 15.97 4.69 -4.33
C ILE A 340 16.01 6.00 -5.11
N LEU A 341 17.03 6.85 -4.87
CA LEU A 341 17.05 8.20 -5.43
C LEU A 341 17.14 8.20 -6.95
N ASN A 342 18.01 7.39 -7.52
CA ASN A 342 18.16 7.30 -8.98
C ASN A 342 16.88 6.85 -9.68
N GLU A 343 15.96 6.13 -9.03
CA GLU A 343 14.70 5.70 -9.65
C GLU A 343 13.67 6.83 -9.73
N ILE A 344 13.68 7.73 -8.74
CA ILE A 344 12.73 8.84 -8.65
C ILE A 344 13.27 10.14 -9.25
N LEU A 345 14.59 10.22 -9.44
CA LEU A 345 15.29 11.37 -10.03
C LEU A 345 15.73 11.14 -11.47
N ALA A 346 15.69 9.89 -11.95
CA ALA A 346 16.00 9.64 -13.35
C ALA A 346 14.89 10.25 -14.23
N SER A 347 15.23 11.33 -14.92
CA SER A 347 14.84 11.43 -16.34
C SER A 347 15.39 10.16 -16.99
N GLN A 348 14.54 9.31 -17.59
CA GLN A 348 15.02 8.14 -18.33
C GLN A 348 16.18 8.57 -19.24
N GLN A 349 17.23 7.74 -19.30
CA GLN A 349 18.50 8.03 -19.96
C GLN A 349 18.33 8.80 -21.28
N LYS A 350 19.18 9.81 -21.51
CA LYS A 350 19.37 10.51 -22.80
C LYS A 350 19.13 9.56 -23.97
N GLY A 351 17.98 9.68 -24.63
CA GLY A 351 17.67 8.87 -25.79
C GLY A 351 16.19 8.71 -26.12
N LYS A 352 15.32 8.36 -25.17
CA LYS A 352 13.87 8.23 -25.37
C LYS A 352 13.12 8.42 -24.05
N GLU A 353 12.17 9.36 -24.04
CA GLU A 353 11.24 9.70 -22.95
C GLU A 353 11.80 10.61 -21.81
N GLU A 354 12.20 11.85 -22.13
CA GLU A 354 12.46 12.88 -21.10
C GLU A 354 11.16 13.39 -20.44
N GLU A 355 10.05 13.47 -21.18
CA GLU A 355 8.75 13.95 -20.66
C GLU A 355 8.15 13.07 -19.54
N THR A 356 8.43 11.76 -19.53
CA THR A 356 7.83 10.84 -18.54
C THR A 356 8.52 10.90 -17.18
N GLY A 357 9.82 11.19 -17.13
CA GLY A 357 10.59 11.23 -15.88
C GLY A 357 10.38 12.51 -15.07
N GLU A 358 10.31 13.66 -15.75
CA GLU A 358 10.01 14.94 -15.11
C GLU A 358 8.60 14.93 -14.50
N GLN A 359 7.62 14.42 -15.26
CA GLN A 359 6.24 14.28 -14.78
C GLN A 359 6.16 13.40 -13.52
N VAL A 360 6.92 12.30 -13.45
CA VAL A 360 6.96 11.44 -12.26
C VAL A 360 7.48 12.18 -11.04
N LEU A 361 8.53 13.01 -11.17
CA LEU A 361 9.06 13.78 -10.04
C LEU A 361 8.05 14.84 -9.56
N VAL A 362 7.37 15.51 -10.48
CA VAL A 362 6.30 16.48 -10.18
C VAL A 362 5.11 15.80 -9.49
N ASP A 363 4.70 14.63 -9.97
CA ASP A 363 3.63 13.83 -9.37
C ASP A 363 3.98 13.44 -7.93
N LEU A 364 5.21 12.95 -7.72
CA LEU A 364 5.71 12.60 -6.39
C LEU A 364 5.78 13.83 -5.47
N ALA A 365 6.20 14.98 -6.00
CA ALA A 365 6.25 16.24 -5.25
C ALA A 365 4.87 16.75 -4.82
N SER A 366 3.84 16.50 -5.63
CA SER A 366 2.47 16.97 -5.41
C SER A 366 1.59 15.98 -4.64
N SER A 367 2.08 14.77 -4.36
CA SER A 367 1.36 13.73 -3.64
C SER A 367 1.39 13.91 -2.11
N ASP A 368 0.28 13.65 -1.44
CA ASP A 368 0.14 13.72 0.03
C ASP A 368 1.11 12.79 0.78
N THR A 369 1.49 11.66 0.17
CA THR A 369 2.40 10.67 0.76
C THR A 369 3.82 10.83 0.26
N ALA A 370 4.02 10.86 -1.06
CA ALA A 370 5.36 10.86 -1.64
C ALA A 370 6.13 12.15 -1.34
N SER A 371 5.45 13.31 -1.28
CA SER A 371 6.07 14.59 -0.90
C SER A 371 6.76 14.51 0.46
N LYS A 372 6.21 13.76 1.42
CA LYS A 372 6.75 13.60 2.78
C LYS A 372 8.14 12.97 2.79
N PHE A 373 8.48 12.18 1.77
CA PHE A 373 9.84 11.66 1.60
C PHE A 373 10.85 12.78 1.37
N PHE A 374 10.54 13.72 0.48
CA PHE A 374 11.39 14.88 0.22
C PHE A 374 11.38 15.85 1.40
N LEU A 375 10.21 16.12 1.98
CA LEU A 375 10.09 17.01 3.15
C LEU A 375 10.89 16.48 4.35
N PHE A 376 10.95 15.16 4.55
CA PHE A 376 11.80 14.54 5.57
C PHE A 376 13.29 14.84 5.36
N LEU A 377 13.75 14.91 4.11
CA LEU A 377 15.15 15.18 3.78
C LEU A 377 15.45 16.69 3.74
N LEU A 378 14.51 17.51 3.29
CA LEU A 378 14.72 18.95 3.13
C LEU A 378 14.59 19.72 4.44
N ALA A 379 13.64 19.36 5.31
CA ALA A 379 13.44 20.10 6.55
C ALA A 379 14.67 20.01 7.47
N PRO A 380 15.13 21.14 8.04
CA PRO A 380 16.49 21.29 8.55
C PRO A 380 16.74 20.53 9.86
N ASP A 381 15.75 20.55 10.75
CA ASP A 381 15.84 19.99 12.10
C ASP A 381 14.75 18.94 12.37
N SER A 382 14.91 18.21 13.48
CA SER A 382 14.01 17.10 13.83
C SER A 382 12.60 17.55 14.15
N GLU A 383 12.43 18.68 14.82
CA GLU A 383 11.12 19.20 15.21
C GLU A 383 10.33 19.66 13.98
N SER A 384 10.97 20.43 13.10
CA SER A 384 10.38 20.89 11.84
C SER A 384 10.01 19.75 10.91
N ARG A 385 10.84 18.69 10.84
CA ARG A 385 10.51 17.47 10.07
C ARG A 385 9.22 16.85 10.53
N MET A 386 9.05 16.66 11.84
CA MET A 386 7.89 15.96 12.38
C MET A 386 6.59 16.73 12.20
N LYS A 387 6.62 18.05 11.99
CA LYS A 387 5.42 18.86 11.67
C LYS A 387 4.70 18.42 10.39
N TYR A 388 5.38 17.72 9.48
CA TYR A 388 4.78 17.17 8.26
C TYR A 388 4.09 15.80 8.45
N PHE A 389 4.28 15.19 9.62
CA PHE A 389 3.80 13.84 9.91
C PHE A 389 2.69 13.85 10.96
N ASP A 390 1.67 13.01 10.75
CA ASP A 390 0.58 12.80 11.70
C ASP A 390 1.04 11.94 12.91
N PRO A 391 0.22 11.82 13.98
CA PRO A 391 0.62 11.05 15.17
C PRO A 391 0.98 9.58 14.90
N TYR A 392 0.34 8.93 13.94
CA TYR A 392 0.64 7.54 13.61
C TYR A 392 1.96 7.43 12.84
N GLU A 393 2.17 8.29 11.86
CA GLU A 393 3.41 8.36 11.09
C GLU A 393 4.62 8.64 12.01
N ARG A 394 4.44 9.55 12.97
CA ARG A 394 5.41 9.85 14.04
C ARG A 394 5.72 8.65 14.92
N SER A 395 4.72 7.83 15.28
CA SER A 395 4.97 6.63 16.10
C SER A 395 5.92 5.62 15.44
N ILE A 396 6.15 5.73 14.13
CA ILE A 396 7.10 4.89 13.38
C ILE A 396 8.45 5.60 13.16
N LEU A 397 8.42 6.92 12.92
CA LEU A 397 9.61 7.68 12.49
C LEU A 397 10.36 8.37 13.63
N GLU A 398 9.69 8.75 14.72
CA GLU A 398 10.31 9.42 15.87
C GLU A 398 11.18 8.50 16.74
N PRO A 399 10.80 7.23 17.02
CA PRO A 399 11.61 6.37 17.87
C PRO A 399 13.03 6.17 17.32
N ILE A 400 14.02 6.45 18.17
CA ILE A 400 15.43 6.18 17.88
C ILE A 400 15.65 4.67 18.03
N PRO A 401 16.07 3.96 16.97
CA PRO A 401 16.24 2.53 17.01
C PRO A 401 17.54 2.15 17.71
N GLU A 402 17.42 1.55 18.90
CA GLU A 402 18.55 1.10 19.71
C GLU A 402 18.44 -0.40 20.03
N ILE A 403 19.60 -1.05 20.17
CA ILE A 403 19.74 -2.41 20.71
C ILE A 403 20.72 -2.31 21.87
N ASN A 404 20.30 -2.69 23.07
CA ASN A 404 21.09 -2.59 24.31
C ASN A 404 21.67 -1.17 24.55
N GLY A 405 20.87 -0.13 24.28
CA GLY A 405 21.27 1.27 24.42
C GLY A 405 22.22 1.80 23.34
N VAL A 406 22.47 1.02 22.28
CA VAL A 406 23.33 1.42 21.16
C VAL A 406 22.48 1.63 19.92
N CYS A 407 22.61 2.80 19.30
CA CYS A 407 21.92 3.10 18.05
C CYS A 407 22.32 2.11 16.93
N THR A 408 21.33 1.68 16.17
CA THR A 408 21.48 0.71 15.07
C THR A 408 22.13 1.28 13.81
N TYR A 409 22.37 2.59 13.80
CA TYR A 409 23.09 3.33 12.77
C TYR A 409 24.20 4.17 13.41
N LYS A 410 25.27 4.43 12.66
CA LYS A 410 26.45 5.16 13.16
C LYS A 410 26.60 6.55 12.58
N LYS A 411 26.04 6.80 11.39
CA LYS A 411 26.14 8.12 10.74
C LYS A 411 25.18 9.09 11.41
N GLU A 412 25.67 10.29 11.72
CA GLU A 412 24.86 11.37 12.26
C GLU A 412 23.68 11.71 11.31
N PRO A 413 22.44 11.87 11.82
CA PRO A 413 21.28 12.13 10.98
C PRO A 413 21.44 13.35 10.06
N GLY A 414 22.09 14.41 10.54
CA GLY A 414 22.37 15.61 9.74
C GLY A 414 23.36 15.35 8.60
N ALA A 415 24.42 14.59 8.86
CA ALA A 415 25.42 14.21 7.85
C ALA A 415 24.79 13.30 6.77
N ARG A 416 24.01 12.29 7.19
CA ARG A 416 23.26 11.42 6.26
C ARG A 416 22.33 12.23 5.36
N ARG A 417 21.56 13.14 5.94
CA ARG A 417 20.64 14.05 5.22
C ARG A 417 21.40 14.89 4.19
N HIS A 418 22.51 15.51 4.59
CA HIS A 418 23.31 16.36 3.70
C HIS A 418 23.89 15.59 2.51
N GLU A 419 24.44 14.40 2.75
CA GLU A 419 24.93 13.53 1.68
C GLU A 419 23.83 13.16 0.67
N LEU A 420 22.65 12.78 1.16
CA LEU A 420 21.52 12.41 0.29
C LEU A 420 21.01 13.60 -0.51
N LEU A 421 20.83 14.77 0.14
CA LEU A 421 20.38 15.98 -0.52
C LEU A 421 21.31 16.44 -1.64
N LYS A 422 22.63 16.25 -1.48
CA LYS A 422 23.62 16.56 -2.54
C LYS A 422 23.30 15.83 -3.85
N HIS A 423 22.71 14.64 -3.79
CA HIS A 423 22.34 13.86 -4.97
C HIS A 423 21.01 14.27 -5.62
N MET A 424 20.17 15.05 -4.92
CA MET A 424 18.85 15.46 -5.39
C MET A 424 18.76 16.95 -5.72
N LYS A 425 19.73 17.76 -5.25
CA LYS A 425 19.67 19.22 -5.29
C LYS A 425 19.32 19.75 -6.67
N GLN A 426 20.08 19.38 -7.70
CA GLN A 426 19.93 19.96 -9.03
C GLN A 426 18.54 19.64 -9.61
N GLN A 427 18.15 18.36 -9.58
CA GLN A 427 16.86 17.91 -10.13
C GLN A 427 15.67 18.52 -9.39
N LEU A 428 15.75 18.71 -8.07
CA LEU A 428 14.69 19.35 -7.31
C LEU A 428 14.56 20.85 -7.63
N VAL A 429 15.70 21.55 -7.79
CA VAL A 429 15.71 22.97 -8.18
C VAL A 429 15.15 23.12 -9.60
N ASP A 430 15.64 22.34 -10.56
CA ASP A 430 15.20 22.38 -11.95
C ASP A 430 13.69 22.08 -12.06
N MET A 431 13.22 21.05 -11.36
CA MET A 431 11.79 20.72 -11.32
C MET A 431 10.95 21.86 -10.73
N CYS A 432 11.43 22.50 -9.65
CA CYS A 432 10.74 23.63 -9.04
C CYS A 432 10.71 24.87 -9.96
N ILE A 433 11.78 25.15 -10.70
CA ILE A 433 11.82 26.25 -11.68
C ILE A 433 10.82 25.97 -12.80
N ALA A 434 10.88 24.78 -13.41
CA ALA A 434 10.03 24.42 -14.55
C ALA A 434 8.55 24.28 -14.19
N ASN A 435 8.23 23.89 -12.96
CA ASN A 435 6.87 23.54 -12.54
C ASN A 435 6.34 24.37 -11.37
N ALA A 436 6.91 25.55 -11.11
CA ALA A 436 6.52 26.43 -9.98
C ALA A 436 5.00 26.64 -9.91
N ASN A 437 4.36 26.92 -11.05
CA ASN A 437 2.92 27.16 -11.11
C ASN A 437 2.11 25.93 -10.65
N ASN A 438 2.44 24.75 -11.17
CA ASN A 438 1.76 23.49 -10.84
C ASN A 438 1.98 23.10 -9.37
N LEU A 439 3.18 23.34 -8.83
CA LEU A 439 3.49 23.04 -7.43
C LEU A 439 2.69 23.92 -6.46
N LEU A 440 2.42 25.18 -6.82
CA LEU A 440 1.66 26.10 -6.00
C LEU A 440 0.17 25.71 -5.87
N ASP A 441 -0.37 24.89 -6.76
CA ASP A 441 -1.78 24.45 -6.74
C ASP A 441 -2.09 23.45 -5.61
N SER A 442 -1.08 22.73 -5.14
CA SER A 442 -1.25 21.68 -4.13
C SER A 442 -0.56 22.03 -2.81
N ILE A 443 -1.16 21.61 -1.69
CA ILE A 443 -0.55 21.75 -0.36
C ILE A 443 0.79 20.99 -0.27
N PRO A 444 0.91 19.73 -0.78
CA PRO A 444 2.19 19.03 -0.80
C PRO A 444 3.26 19.72 -1.65
N GLY A 445 2.89 20.11 -2.88
CA GLY A 445 3.81 20.74 -3.83
C GLY A 445 4.33 22.08 -3.30
N SER A 446 3.45 22.93 -2.77
CA SER A 446 3.84 24.23 -2.21
C SER A 446 4.74 24.12 -0.98
N ARG A 447 4.54 23.09 -0.13
CA ARG A 447 5.45 22.79 0.99
C ARG A 447 6.82 22.36 0.49
N LEU A 448 6.87 21.49 -0.53
CA LEU A 448 8.12 21.04 -1.12
C LEU A 448 8.87 22.20 -1.76
N LEU A 449 8.19 23.02 -2.57
CA LEU A 449 8.75 24.23 -3.17
C LEU A 449 9.36 25.15 -2.11
N LYS A 450 8.63 25.39 -1.01
CA LYS A 450 9.12 26.18 0.13
C LYS A 450 10.38 25.59 0.76
N GLU A 451 10.45 24.27 0.95
CA GLU A 451 11.63 23.63 1.54
C GLU A 451 12.81 23.54 0.56
N VAL A 452 12.57 23.41 -0.74
CA VAL A 452 13.59 23.51 -1.79
C VAL A 452 14.17 24.92 -1.81
N TYR A 453 13.33 25.95 -1.81
CA TYR A 453 13.77 27.35 -1.70
C TYR A 453 14.58 27.58 -0.41
N ASN A 454 14.12 27.07 0.73
CA ASN A 454 14.81 27.24 1.99
C ASN A 454 16.23 26.64 2.00
N ASN A 455 16.43 25.49 1.34
CA ASN A 455 17.75 24.84 1.29
C ASN A 455 18.62 25.32 0.12
N PHE A 456 18.02 25.62 -1.03
CA PHE A 456 18.70 25.77 -2.32
C PHE A 456 18.23 26.97 -3.14
N GLY A 457 17.59 27.96 -2.51
CA GLY A 457 17.07 29.15 -3.21
C GLY A 457 18.10 29.77 -4.15
N THR A 458 17.72 29.89 -5.42
CA THR A 458 18.49 30.58 -6.46
C THR A 458 17.67 31.73 -7.01
N GLN A 459 18.34 32.67 -7.69
CA GLN A 459 17.66 33.77 -8.34
C GLN A 459 16.71 33.25 -9.45
N GLU A 460 17.09 32.20 -10.19
CA GLU A 460 16.20 31.63 -11.23
C GLU A 460 14.89 31.08 -10.63
N LEU A 461 14.97 30.41 -9.48
CA LEU A 461 13.77 29.92 -8.79
C LEU A 461 12.89 31.06 -8.28
N VAL A 462 13.51 32.11 -7.74
CA VAL A 462 12.78 33.32 -7.33
C VAL A 462 12.09 33.96 -8.53
N ASP A 463 12.80 34.07 -9.66
CA ASP A 463 12.29 34.69 -10.88
C ASP A 463 11.09 33.91 -11.44
N ALA A 464 11.18 32.58 -11.50
CA ALA A 464 10.07 31.73 -11.94
C ALA A 464 8.79 31.90 -11.08
N ILE A 465 8.94 32.07 -9.76
CA ILE A 465 7.81 32.33 -8.86
C ILE A 465 7.31 33.77 -9.00
N MET A 466 8.21 34.73 -9.22
CA MET A 466 7.86 36.13 -9.41
C MET A 466 7.11 36.39 -10.72
N GLU A 467 7.44 35.69 -11.80
CA GLU A 467 6.69 35.75 -13.06
C GLU A 467 5.21 35.40 -12.87
N ILE A 468 4.91 34.41 -12.00
CA ILE A 468 3.53 34.04 -11.64
C ILE A 468 2.86 35.18 -10.87
N CYS A 469 3.56 35.78 -9.91
CA CYS A 469 3.06 36.91 -9.11
C CYS A 469 2.78 38.15 -9.98
N GLU A 470 3.68 38.48 -10.89
CA GLU A 470 3.56 39.61 -11.82
C GLU A 470 2.44 39.38 -12.84
N SER A 471 2.33 38.16 -13.38
CA SER A 471 1.24 37.80 -14.28
C SER A 471 -0.13 37.97 -13.60
N ALA A 472 -0.22 37.69 -12.30
CA ALA A 472 -1.46 37.87 -11.53
C ALA A 472 -1.81 39.35 -11.23
N ILE A 473 -0.87 40.28 -11.40
CA ILE A 473 -1.12 41.74 -11.33
C ILE A 473 -1.45 42.31 -12.71
N ASN A 474 -0.76 41.83 -13.75
CA ASN A 474 -0.82 42.41 -15.10
C ASN A 474 -1.94 41.85 -15.96
N LYS A 475 -2.46 40.66 -15.65
CA LYS A 475 -3.57 40.02 -16.35
C LYS A 475 -4.76 39.95 -15.43
N GLU A 476 -5.93 40.34 -15.93
CA GLU A 476 -7.19 39.98 -15.29
C GLU A 476 -7.29 38.45 -15.34
N ALA A 477 -7.47 37.83 -14.16
CA ALA A 477 -7.73 36.40 -14.10
C ALA A 477 -9.05 36.11 -14.84
N PRO A 478 -9.17 34.99 -15.55
CA PRO A 478 -10.47 34.52 -16.02
C PRO A 478 -11.49 34.55 -14.88
N ASP A 479 -12.76 34.85 -15.15
CA ASP A 479 -13.81 34.96 -14.12
C ASP A 479 -13.90 33.72 -13.19
N ASP A 480 -13.42 32.57 -13.65
CA ASP A 480 -13.44 31.30 -12.94
C ASP A 480 -12.15 30.96 -12.16
N GLU A 481 -11.10 31.78 -12.23
CA GLU A 481 -9.81 31.55 -11.54
C GLU A 481 -9.49 32.63 -10.51
N LEU A 482 -9.13 32.21 -9.29
CA LEU A 482 -8.66 33.13 -8.27
C LEU A 482 -7.21 33.52 -8.54
N SER A 483 -6.91 34.81 -8.36
CA SER A 483 -5.53 35.31 -8.34
C SER A 483 -4.67 34.53 -7.33
N VAL A 484 -3.37 34.37 -7.61
CA VAL A 484 -2.38 33.73 -6.71
C VAL A 484 -2.39 34.32 -5.30
N PHE A 485 -2.77 35.60 -5.17
CA PHE A 485 -2.86 36.32 -3.88
C PHE A 485 -4.16 36.06 -3.12
N GLU A 486 -5.19 35.53 -3.80
CA GLU A 486 -6.51 35.23 -3.23
C GLU A 486 -6.80 33.73 -3.15
N ASP A 487 -6.18 32.89 -3.96
CA ASP A 487 -6.37 31.43 -3.89
C ASP A 487 -6.00 30.87 -2.49
N PRO A 488 -6.82 29.99 -1.88
CA PRO A 488 -6.62 29.47 -0.51
C PRO A 488 -5.29 28.76 -0.27
N ASN A 489 -4.69 28.15 -1.30
CA ASN A 489 -3.43 27.43 -1.22
C ASN A 489 -2.27 28.35 -1.61
N ARG A 490 -2.38 28.99 -2.79
CA ARG A 490 -1.30 29.79 -3.38
C ARG A 490 -0.93 31.00 -2.52
N HIS A 491 -1.91 31.70 -1.91
CA HIS A 491 -1.58 32.84 -1.04
C HIS A 491 -0.74 32.43 0.18
N ARG A 492 -0.98 31.23 0.72
CA ARG A 492 -0.20 30.68 1.84
C ARG A 492 1.19 30.27 1.39
N ALA A 493 1.31 29.71 0.19
CA ALA A 493 2.59 29.36 -0.39
C ALA A 493 3.50 30.59 -0.55
N ILE A 494 2.99 31.66 -1.18
CA ILE A 494 3.71 32.94 -1.33
C ILE A 494 4.07 33.53 0.05
N LYS A 495 3.10 33.60 0.97
CA LYS A 495 3.36 34.05 2.35
C LYS A 495 4.45 33.22 3.03
N ASN A 496 4.44 31.91 2.88
CA ASN A 496 5.41 31.03 3.53
C ASN A 496 6.83 31.23 2.99
N LEU A 497 7.00 31.58 1.71
CA LEU A 497 8.29 31.96 1.14
C LEU A 497 8.82 33.26 1.77
N ILE A 498 7.98 34.26 1.97
CA ILE A 498 8.34 35.50 2.71
C ILE A 498 8.69 35.19 4.16
N VAL A 499 7.95 34.29 4.81
CA VAL A 499 8.24 33.87 6.17
C VAL A 499 9.58 33.13 6.25
N CYS A 500 9.97 32.32 5.26
CA CYS A 500 11.32 31.77 5.20
C CYS A 500 12.37 32.88 5.26
N ASP A 501 12.20 33.91 4.44
CA ASP A 501 13.11 35.06 4.35
C ASP A 501 13.20 35.88 5.63
N SER A 502 12.19 35.84 6.50
CA SER A 502 12.26 36.49 7.81
C SER A 502 13.36 35.93 8.72
N THR A 503 13.82 34.71 8.44
CA THR A 503 14.86 34.01 9.21
C THR A 503 16.16 33.78 8.44
N ARG A 504 16.23 34.18 7.16
CA ARG A 504 17.41 34.05 6.32
C ARG A 504 18.29 35.30 6.38
N ASP A 505 19.58 35.12 6.22
CA ASP A 505 20.53 36.22 6.07
C ASP A 505 20.40 36.90 4.69
N ASP A 506 19.99 36.13 3.68
CA ASP A 506 19.79 36.51 2.28
C ASP A 506 18.30 36.38 1.87
N PRO A 507 17.44 37.37 2.21
CA PRO A 507 16.00 37.30 1.91
C PRO A 507 15.70 37.64 0.44
N ILE A 508 16.18 36.80 -0.48
CA ILE A 508 16.16 37.08 -1.93
C ILE A 508 14.73 37.07 -2.51
N PHE A 509 13.83 36.21 -2.04
CA PHE A 509 12.45 36.14 -2.54
C PHE A 509 11.66 37.38 -2.11
N ALA A 510 11.66 37.71 -0.83
CA ALA A 510 10.97 38.86 -0.29
C ALA A 510 11.54 40.16 -0.87
N THR A 511 12.85 40.24 -1.07
CA THR A 511 13.50 41.40 -1.72
C THR A 511 13.00 41.55 -3.15
N ALA A 512 13.03 40.49 -3.97
CA ALA A 512 12.50 40.52 -5.33
C ALA A 512 11.00 40.85 -5.35
N PHE A 513 10.22 40.25 -4.44
CA PHE A 513 8.78 40.51 -4.30
C PHE A 513 8.51 41.99 -4.03
N PHE A 514 9.24 42.59 -3.08
CA PHE A 514 9.09 44.00 -2.77
C PHE A 514 9.55 44.89 -3.93
N GLU A 515 10.74 44.67 -4.48
CA GLU A 515 11.31 45.56 -5.50
C GLU A 515 10.49 45.57 -6.79
N ARG A 516 9.97 44.41 -7.20
CA ARG A 516 9.17 44.26 -8.43
C ARG A 516 7.70 44.67 -8.25
N LEU A 517 7.13 44.52 -7.04
CA LEU A 517 5.70 44.78 -6.79
C LEU A 517 5.41 45.96 -5.84
N GLN A 518 6.41 46.75 -5.41
CA GLN A 518 6.21 47.88 -4.49
C GLN A 518 5.17 48.89 -4.98
N GLY A 519 5.04 49.11 -6.29
CA GLY A 519 4.02 49.98 -6.88
C GLY A 519 2.60 49.40 -6.86
N ASP A 520 2.49 48.08 -6.73
CA ASP A 520 1.24 47.32 -6.86
C ASP A 520 0.85 46.58 -5.58
N LEU A 521 1.47 46.89 -4.43
CA LEU A 521 1.18 46.21 -3.15
C LEU A 521 -0.29 46.30 -2.73
N MET A 522 -1.01 47.36 -3.11
CA MET A 522 -2.45 47.46 -2.86
C MET A 522 -3.29 46.56 -3.77
N LYS A 523 -2.79 46.24 -4.98
CA LYS A 523 -3.41 45.21 -5.84
C LYS A 523 -3.15 43.82 -5.28
N VAL A 524 -1.96 43.56 -4.73
CA VAL A 524 -1.68 42.34 -3.95
C VAL A 524 -2.63 42.25 -2.76
N ALA A 525 -2.80 43.34 -2.00
CA ALA A 525 -3.71 43.43 -0.85
C ALA A 525 -5.17 43.71 -1.23
N SER A 526 -5.60 43.43 -2.47
CA SER A 526 -6.99 43.59 -2.91
C SER A 526 -7.96 42.64 -2.19
N SER A 527 -7.45 41.55 -1.62
CA SER A 527 -8.21 40.60 -0.80
C SER A 527 -7.64 40.48 0.62
N ASN A 528 -8.46 39.95 1.54
CA ASN A 528 -8.04 39.65 2.91
C ASN A 528 -6.85 38.66 2.96
N ARG A 529 -6.75 37.75 2.00
CA ARG A 529 -5.63 36.79 1.89
C ARG A 529 -4.37 37.49 1.40
N GLY A 530 -4.48 38.35 0.39
CA GLY A 530 -3.40 39.18 -0.10
C GLY A 530 -2.86 40.13 0.97
N ALA A 531 -3.72 40.68 1.82
CA ALA A 531 -3.30 41.52 2.95
C ALA A 531 -2.38 40.76 3.94
N PHE A 532 -2.57 39.45 4.13
CA PHE A 532 -1.65 38.64 4.95
C PHE A 532 -0.28 38.43 4.29
N ILE A 533 -0.20 38.44 2.95
CA ILE A 533 1.07 38.38 2.23
C ILE A 533 1.84 39.68 2.48
N VAL A 534 1.20 40.82 2.24
CA VAL A 534 1.84 42.14 2.47
C VAL A 534 2.21 42.32 3.94
N ALA A 535 1.36 41.91 4.89
CA ALA A 535 1.68 41.95 6.31
C ALA A 535 2.93 41.11 6.66
N SER A 536 3.15 39.97 5.98
CA SER A 536 4.31 39.13 6.26
C SER A 536 5.65 39.76 5.88
N LEU A 537 5.66 40.70 4.91
CA LEU A 537 6.88 41.43 4.51
C LEU A 537 7.45 42.29 5.66
N PHE A 538 6.63 42.72 6.62
CA PHE A 538 7.10 43.47 7.80
C PHE A 538 8.06 42.65 8.68
N ASN A 539 7.99 41.32 8.61
CA ASN A 539 8.89 40.44 9.36
C ASN A 539 10.28 40.35 8.71
N VAL A 540 10.47 40.86 7.50
CA VAL A 540 11.75 40.81 6.78
C VAL A 540 12.53 42.10 7.05
N LYS A 541 13.58 42.01 7.87
CA LYS A 541 14.28 43.17 8.44
C LYS A 541 14.73 44.21 7.40
N PRO A 542 15.36 43.83 6.26
CA PRO A 542 15.79 44.82 5.26
C PRO A 542 14.65 45.52 4.51
N ILE A 543 13.46 44.93 4.51
CA ILE A 543 12.29 45.40 3.74
C ILE A 543 11.39 46.30 4.59
N ARG A 544 11.23 45.98 5.88
CA ARG A 544 10.34 46.71 6.81
C ARG A 544 10.42 48.25 6.69
N PRO A 545 11.59 48.92 6.76
CA PRO A 545 11.64 50.38 6.68
C PRO A 545 11.18 50.92 5.31
N LYS A 546 11.50 50.20 4.21
CA LYS A 546 11.07 50.57 2.86
C LYS A 546 9.54 50.42 2.72
N LEU A 547 9.00 49.34 3.28
CA LEU A 547 7.58 49.02 3.23
C LEU A 547 6.71 50.03 3.98
N VAL A 548 7.15 50.49 5.17
CA VAL A 548 6.46 51.55 5.92
C VAL A 548 6.34 52.82 5.07
N ASN A 549 7.41 53.22 4.38
CA ASN A 549 7.40 54.42 3.54
C ASN A 549 6.42 54.30 2.38
N VAL A 550 6.34 53.14 1.73
CA VAL A 550 5.42 52.90 0.61
C VAL A 550 3.96 52.91 1.08
N LEU A 551 3.65 52.22 2.19
CA LEU A 551 2.27 52.02 2.64
C LEU A 551 1.70 53.16 3.49
N LYS A 552 2.52 54.10 3.97
CA LYS A 552 2.08 55.24 4.79
C LYS A 552 0.99 56.07 4.09
N SER A 553 1.12 56.28 2.78
CA SER A 553 0.12 56.99 1.98
C SER A 553 -1.22 56.24 1.82
N GLN A 554 -1.20 54.91 2.02
CA GLN A 554 -2.35 54.02 1.86
C GLN A 554 -3.01 53.63 3.20
N GLN A 555 -2.52 54.16 4.33
CA GLN A 555 -2.97 53.78 5.68
C GLN A 555 -4.48 53.99 5.87
N GLN A 556 -5.03 55.10 5.37
CA GLN A 556 -6.47 55.38 5.47
C GLN A 556 -7.31 54.37 4.67
N MET A 557 -6.85 53.98 3.48
CA MET A 557 -7.51 52.97 2.65
C MET A 557 -7.50 51.61 3.34
N ILE A 558 -6.35 51.20 3.88
CA ILE A 558 -6.21 49.94 4.64
C ILE A 558 -7.12 49.96 5.88
N SER A 559 -7.21 51.10 6.59
CA SER A 559 -8.10 51.27 7.75
C SER A 559 -9.58 51.11 7.36
N ASN A 560 -10.00 51.68 6.23
CA ASN A 560 -11.36 51.51 5.71
C ASN A 560 -11.67 50.05 5.36
N LEU A 561 -10.74 49.35 4.70
CA LEU A 561 -10.88 47.92 4.37
C LEU A 561 -10.94 47.02 5.62
N SER A 562 -10.18 47.38 6.66
CA SER A 562 -10.23 46.72 7.97
C SER A 562 -11.58 46.92 8.69
N SER A 563 -12.28 48.01 8.38
CA SER A 563 -13.55 48.39 9.01
C SER A 563 -14.80 47.92 8.25
N ASN A 564 -14.74 47.75 6.93
CA ASN A 564 -15.94 47.61 6.07
C ASN A 564 -16.07 46.31 5.23
N GLY A 565 -15.49 45.17 5.66
CA GLY A 565 -15.61 43.88 4.93
C GLY A 565 -16.11 42.69 5.76
N LYS A 566 -16.50 41.58 5.11
CA LYS A 566 -16.87 40.30 5.78
C LYS A 566 -15.65 39.54 6.33
N ALA A 567 -14.46 39.74 5.77
CA ALA A 567 -13.20 39.14 6.22
C ALA A 567 -12.15 40.23 6.44
N LYS A 568 -11.79 40.47 7.71
CA LYS A 568 -10.98 41.64 8.14
C LYS A 568 -9.61 41.29 8.73
N ALA A 569 -9.37 40.02 9.07
CA ALA A 569 -8.21 39.62 9.87
C ALA A 569 -6.86 39.95 9.20
N GLY A 570 -6.78 39.83 7.87
CA GLY A 570 -5.57 40.16 7.11
C GLY A 570 -5.30 41.65 7.09
N TYR A 571 -6.33 42.47 6.86
CA TYR A 571 -6.22 43.93 6.93
C TYR A 571 -5.91 44.43 8.35
N ASN A 572 -6.49 43.81 9.38
CA ASN A 572 -6.16 44.09 10.77
C ASN A 572 -4.70 43.77 11.08
N ALA A 573 -4.18 42.64 10.59
CA ALA A 573 -2.78 42.29 10.73
C ALA A 573 -1.88 43.31 10.03
N LEU A 574 -2.20 43.68 8.79
CA LEU A 574 -1.45 44.68 8.02
C LEU A 574 -1.44 46.05 8.70
N LEU A 575 -2.59 46.51 9.22
CA LEU A 575 -2.69 47.78 9.93
C LEU A 575 -1.92 47.78 11.25
N LYS A 576 -1.94 46.65 11.97
CA LYS A 576 -1.17 46.46 13.20
C LYS A 576 0.32 46.59 12.94
N GLU A 577 0.84 45.93 11.90
CA GLU A 577 2.27 46.02 11.55
C GLU A 577 2.67 47.42 11.05
N LEU A 578 1.79 48.13 10.34
CA LEU A 578 2.05 49.50 9.89
C LEU A 578 2.06 50.53 11.04
N SER A 579 1.40 50.20 12.16
CA SER A 579 1.30 51.07 13.33
C SER A 579 2.42 50.83 14.36
N ASN A 580 3.18 49.74 14.23
CA ASN A 580 4.29 49.33 15.10
C ASN A 580 5.64 49.64 14.46
#